data_AF-A0A9D8XG36-F1
#
_entry.id   AF-A0A9D8XG36-F1
#
_cell.length_a   1.000
_cell.length_b   1.000
_cell.length_c   1.000
_cell.angle_alpha   90.00
_cell.angle_beta   90.00
_cell.angle_gamma   90.00
#
_symmetry.space_group_name_H-M   'P 1'
#
loop_
_entity.id
_entity.type
_entity.pdbx_description
1 polymer ?
#
loop_
_entity_poly.entity_id
_entity_poly.type
_entity_poly.pdbx_seq_one_letter_code
_entity_poly.pdbx_strand_id
1 'polypeptide(L)'
;MAVDELEELLALGLIDAGDKNIAMTEDSDRAQAMRNIAHPIAEAIRRGSRIQFKGFATSTEINQIPVDEKIPGDIYICTTEGILLGEPPLPVAVNTAVMWGGKSWMPFLRINIDEYCTKEYVDGAISEAVSEEASARESADLSLRIALSEHEGRIDNPHLVTAAQVGAYTKEETDELIGEVNNKGLVVLNGQLRFM
;
A
#
# COMPACT_ATOMS: atom_id res chain seq x y z
N MET A 1 26.61 -42.31 -7.16
CA MET A 1 25.36 -41.62 -7.51
C MET A 1 25.47 -41.19 -8.96
N ALA A 2 24.57 -41.66 -9.81
CA ALA A 2 24.52 -41.24 -11.21
C ALA A 2 24.10 -39.76 -11.29
N VAL A 3 24.41 -39.07 -12.39
CA VAL A 3 24.05 -37.65 -12.57
C VAL A 3 22.54 -37.46 -12.48
N ASP A 4 21.81 -38.35 -13.13
CA ASP A 4 20.35 -38.37 -13.16
C ASP A 4 19.76 -38.51 -11.74
N GLU A 5 20.42 -39.29 -10.88
CA GLU A 5 20.01 -39.52 -9.49
C GLU A 5 20.26 -38.29 -8.60
N LEU A 6 21.37 -37.58 -8.80
CA LEU A 6 21.67 -36.33 -8.08
C LEU A 6 20.73 -35.19 -8.53
N GLU A 7 20.50 -35.07 -9.83
CA GLU A 7 19.59 -34.09 -10.40
C GLU A 7 18.15 -34.32 -9.91
N GLU A 8 17.70 -35.56 -9.90
CA GLU A 8 16.37 -35.93 -9.43
C GLU A 8 16.19 -35.64 -7.93
N LEU A 9 17.17 -35.98 -7.10
CA LEU A 9 17.12 -35.66 -5.66
C LEU A 9 17.11 -34.15 -5.39
N LEU A 10 17.93 -33.39 -6.12
CA LEU A 10 17.98 -31.94 -5.98
C LEU A 10 16.67 -31.29 -6.46
N ALA A 11 16.13 -31.75 -7.59
CA ALA A 11 14.86 -31.28 -8.13
C ALA A 11 13.73 -31.57 -7.14
N LEU A 12 13.65 -32.77 -6.57
CA LEU A 12 12.62 -33.12 -5.57
C LEU A 12 12.71 -32.23 -4.32
N GLY A 13 13.92 -32.01 -3.80
CA GLY A 13 14.12 -31.12 -2.64
C GLY A 13 13.75 -29.67 -2.92
N LEU A 14 14.06 -29.16 -4.12
CA LEU A 14 13.69 -27.81 -4.54
C LEU A 14 12.19 -27.67 -4.84
N ILE A 15 11.54 -28.72 -5.36
CA ILE A 15 10.09 -28.75 -5.54
C ILE A 15 9.37 -28.66 -4.19
N ASP A 16 9.74 -29.47 -3.20
CA ASP A 16 9.14 -29.39 -1.85
C ASP A 16 9.37 -28.02 -1.18
N ALA A 17 10.54 -27.41 -1.39
CA ALA A 17 10.81 -26.05 -0.92
C ALA A 17 9.99 -24.99 -1.68
N GLY A 18 9.83 -25.16 -3.00
CA GLY A 18 9.05 -24.27 -3.86
C GLY A 18 7.57 -24.30 -3.53
N ASP A 19 6.99 -25.48 -3.31
CA ASP A 19 5.58 -25.66 -2.92
C ASP A 19 5.21 -24.91 -1.63
N LYS A 20 6.19 -24.67 -0.75
CA LYS A 20 6.00 -23.95 0.51
C LYS A 20 6.20 -22.44 0.41
N ASN A 21 6.91 -21.95 -0.61
CA ASN A 21 7.45 -20.58 -0.63
C ASN A 21 7.16 -19.77 -1.91
N ILE A 22 6.67 -20.41 -2.98
CA ILE A 22 6.45 -19.75 -4.27
C ILE A 22 4.98 -19.90 -4.67
N ALA A 23 4.28 -18.77 -4.75
CA ALA A 23 2.95 -18.71 -5.35
C ALA A 23 3.09 -18.63 -6.87
N MET A 24 2.64 -19.67 -7.59
CA MET A 24 2.49 -19.66 -9.05
C MET A 24 1.07 -20.10 -9.39
N THR A 25 0.57 -19.64 -10.53
CA THR A 25 -0.79 -19.93 -11.03
C THR A 25 -1.01 -21.41 -11.34
N GLU A 26 0.03 -22.13 -11.78
CA GLU A 26 -0.04 -23.56 -12.08
C GLU A 26 1.09 -24.37 -11.42
N ASP A 27 0.76 -25.59 -10.98
CA ASP A 27 1.70 -26.52 -10.34
C ASP A 27 2.77 -27.04 -11.32
N SER A 28 2.42 -27.23 -12.59
CA SER A 28 3.34 -27.64 -13.66
C SER A 28 4.44 -26.63 -13.91
N ASP A 29 4.09 -25.34 -13.92
CA ASP A 29 5.05 -24.25 -14.12
C ASP A 29 6.01 -24.14 -12.93
N ARG A 30 5.51 -24.35 -11.72
CA ARG A 30 6.33 -24.36 -10.51
C ARG A 30 7.33 -25.52 -10.50
N ALA A 31 6.87 -26.74 -10.82
CA ALA A 31 7.76 -27.90 -10.89
C ALA A 31 8.82 -27.75 -12.00
N GLN A 32 8.43 -27.22 -13.17
CA GLN A 32 9.37 -26.95 -14.26
C GLN A 32 10.37 -25.85 -13.88
N ALA A 33 9.94 -24.79 -13.19
CA ALA A 33 10.83 -23.75 -12.69
C ALA A 33 11.86 -24.32 -11.69
N MET A 34 11.44 -25.17 -10.76
CA MET A 34 12.35 -25.81 -9.81
C MET A 34 13.33 -26.77 -10.50
N ARG A 35 12.90 -27.50 -11.54
CA ARG A 35 13.80 -28.32 -12.37
C ARG A 35 14.80 -27.48 -13.16
N ASN A 36 14.37 -26.34 -13.71
CA ASN A 36 15.25 -25.41 -14.42
C ASN A 36 16.32 -24.80 -13.49
N ILE A 37 16.04 -24.69 -12.18
CA ILE A 37 17.03 -24.30 -11.16
C ILE A 37 17.93 -25.49 -10.79
N ALA A 38 17.34 -26.67 -10.60
CA ALA A 38 18.03 -27.86 -10.12
C ALA A 38 19.11 -28.36 -11.10
N HIS A 39 18.77 -28.48 -12.38
CA HIS A 39 19.65 -29.06 -13.40
C HIS A 39 21.01 -28.32 -13.51
N PRO A 40 21.04 -26.98 -13.67
CA PRO A 40 22.25 -26.18 -13.57
C PRO A 40 23.11 -26.40 -12.33
N ILE A 41 22.48 -26.50 -11.15
CA ILE A 41 23.17 -26.69 -9.87
C ILE A 41 23.80 -28.08 -9.81
N ALA A 42 23.07 -29.11 -10.24
CA ALA A 42 23.59 -30.47 -10.31
C ALA A 42 24.79 -30.58 -11.27
N GLU A 43 24.71 -29.95 -12.45
CA GLU A 43 25.82 -29.89 -13.41
C GLU A 43 27.04 -29.11 -12.87
N ALA A 44 26.82 -28.00 -12.16
CA ALA A 44 27.90 -27.24 -11.55
C ALA A 44 28.61 -28.03 -10.44
N ILE A 45 27.86 -28.70 -9.55
CA ILE A 45 28.40 -29.59 -8.52
C ILE A 45 29.24 -30.70 -9.16
N ARG A 46 28.72 -31.33 -10.22
CA ARG A 46 29.41 -32.42 -10.94
C ARG A 46 30.75 -31.98 -11.53
N ARG A 47 30.78 -30.80 -12.15
CA ARG A 47 31.99 -30.26 -12.80
C ARG A 47 32.99 -29.66 -11.81
N GLY A 48 32.64 -29.57 -10.52
CA GLY A 48 33.38 -28.79 -9.53
C GLY A 48 33.39 -27.30 -9.86
N SER A 49 32.41 -26.85 -10.64
CA SER A 49 32.26 -25.46 -11.09
C SER A 49 31.56 -24.64 -10.03
N ARG A 50 31.82 -23.32 -10.04
CA ARG A 50 31.11 -22.38 -9.19
C ARG A 50 29.98 -21.74 -9.99
N ILE A 51 28.80 -21.63 -9.38
CA ILE A 51 27.73 -20.79 -9.90
C ILE A 51 27.94 -19.38 -9.36
N GLN A 52 27.92 -18.38 -10.24
CA GLN A 52 28.02 -16.99 -9.85
C GLN A 52 26.86 -16.20 -10.43
N PHE A 53 26.20 -15.40 -9.58
CA PHE A 53 25.26 -14.40 -10.04
C PHE A 53 26.03 -13.14 -10.39
N LYS A 54 26.10 -12.84 -11.70
CA LYS A 54 26.84 -11.70 -12.24
C LYS A 54 26.02 -10.42 -12.22
N GLY A 55 24.69 -10.53 -12.03
CA GLY A 55 23.77 -9.42 -11.89
C GLY A 55 22.93 -9.19 -13.15
N PHE A 56 22.63 -7.93 -13.42
CA PHE A 56 21.75 -7.48 -14.50
C PHE A 56 22.58 -6.95 -15.67
N ALA A 57 22.22 -7.35 -16.89
CA ALA A 57 22.84 -6.85 -18.11
C ALA A 57 21.86 -6.94 -19.29
N THR A 58 22.02 -6.07 -20.28
CA THR A 58 21.27 -6.16 -21.54
C THR A 58 21.72 -7.38 -22.35
N SER A 59 20.84 -7.86 -23.25
CA SER A 59 21.19 -8.94 -24.18
C SER A 59 22.42 -8.60 -25.05
N THR A 60 22.59 -7.32 -25.39
CA THR A 60 23.76 -6.80 -26.11
C THR A 60 25.05 -6.86 -25.28
N GLU A 61 25.02 -6.39 -24.03
CA GLU A 61 26.18 -6.44 -23.13
C GLU A 61 26.63 -7.88 -22.90
N ILE A 62 25.69 -8.80 -22.68
CA ILE A 62 25.98 -10.23 -22.50
C ILE A 62 26.70 -10.83 -23.73
N ASN A 63 26.26 -10.43 -24.93
CA ASN A 63 26.88 -10.89 -26.19
C ASN A 63 28.29 -10.34 -26.40
N GLN A 64 28.60 -9.17 -25.83
CA GLN A 64 29.92 -8.54 -25.93
C GLN A 64 30.95 -9.14 -24.96
N ILE A 65 30.52 -9.94 -23.98
CA ILE A 65 31.43 -10.59 -23.04
C ILE A 65 32.36 -11.56 -23.81
N PRO A 66 33.69 -11.44 -23.69
CA PRO A 66 34.63 -12.38 -24.29
C PRO A 66 34.40 -13.82 -23.80
N VAL A 67 34.60 -14.81 -24.68
CA VAL A 67 34.32 -16.23 -24.34
C VAL A 67 35.24 -16.76 -23.23
N ASP A 68 36.46 -16.26 -23.16
CA ASP A 68 37.46 -16.56 -22.13
C ASP A 68 37.14 -15.95 -20.76
N GLU A 69 36.32 -14.90 -20.71
CA GLU A 69 35.81 -14.32 -19.46
C GLU A 69 34.54 -15.02 -18.95
N LYS A 70 33.85 -15.78 -19.81
CA LYS A 70 32.63 -16.51 -19.44
C LYS A 70 32.98 -17.82 -18.73
N ILE A 71 32.62 -17.93 -17.47
CA ILE A 71 32.81 -19.18 -16.71
C ILE A 71 31.54 -20.03 -16.84
N PRO A 72 31.65 -21.33 -17.17
CA PRO A 72 30.50 -22.22 -17.12
C PRO A 72 29.83 -22.18 -15.74
N GLY A 73 28.55 -21.83 -15.70
CA GLY A 73 27.80 -21.60 -14.46
C GLY A 73 27.57 -20.12 -14.11
N ASP A 74 28.14 -19.17 -14.86
CA ASP A 74 27.80 -17.75 -14.70
C ASP A 74 26.34 -17.50 -15.11
N ILE A 75 25.61 -16.79 -14.24
CA ILE A 75 24.20 -16.45 -14.40
C ILE A 75 24.05 -14.94 -14.55
N TYR A 76 23.28 -14.53 -15.57
CA TYR A 76 22.91 -13.14 -15.85
C TYR A 76 21.39 -12.99 -15.89
N ILE A 77 20.89 -11.83 -15.47
CA ILE A 77 19.49 -11.45 -15.67
C ILE A 77 19.44 -10.47 -16.85
N CYS A 78 18.77 -10.87 -17.93
CA CYS A 78 18.59 -10.05 -19.11
C CYS A 78 17.60 -8.91 -18.84
N THR A 79 18.03 -7.66 -18.98
CA THR A 79 17.16 -6.48 -18.83
C THR A 79 16.46 -6.06 -20.12
N THR A 80 16.85 -6.64 -21.25
CA THR A 80 16.27 -6.38 -22.57
C THR A 80 15.93 -7.70 -23.26
N GLU A 81 14.90 -7.68 -24.08
CA GLU A 81 14.63 -8.78 -25.01
C GLU A 81 15.76 -8.89 -26.06
N GLY A 82 15.90 -10.08 -26.66
CA GLY A 82 16.84 -10.29 -27.76
C GLY A 82 17.24 -11.74 -27.93
N ILE A 83 18.38 -11.93 -28.59
CA ILE A 83 18.96 -13.26 -28.84
C ILE A 83 20.38 -13.26 -28.27
N LEU A 84 20.65 -14.21 -27.39
CA LEU A 84 22.00 -14.45 -26.89
C LEU A 84 22.75 -15.37 -27.86
N LEU A 85 23.97 -14.96 -28.20
CA LEU A 85 24.83 -15.64 -29.15
C LEU A 85 25.47 -16.86 -28.49
N GLY A 86 25.23 -18.02 -29.08
CA GLY A 86 25.71 -19.34 -28.65
C GLY A 86 25.27 -20.40 -29.67
N GLU A 87 25.64 -21.67 -29.44
CA GLU A 87 25.25 -22.78 -30.31
C GLU A 87 24.39 -23.81 -29.54
N PRO A 88 23.05 -23.77 -29.64
CA PRO A 88 22.22 -22.88 -30.46
C PRO A 88 22.03 -21.48 -29.84
N PRO A 89 21.62 -20.47 -30.64
CA PRO A 89 21.26 -19.16 -30.13
C PRO A 89 20.00 -19.23 -29.25
N LEU A 90 19.96 -18.43 -28.19
CA LEU A 90 18.88 -18.46 -27.21
C LEU A 90 18.05 -17.16 -27.28
N PRO A 91 16.77 -17.20 -27.68
CA PRO A 91 15.88 -16.06 -27.53
C PRO A 91 15.57 -15.83 -26.05
N VAL A 92 15.61 -14.57 -25.61
CA VAL A 92 15.38 -14.17 -24.23
C VAL A 92 14.41 -13.00 -24.17
N ALA A 93 13.50 -13.04 -23.18
CA ALA A 93 12.62 -11.92 -22.84
C ALA A 93 13.26 -11.08 -21.72
N VAL A 94 12.73 -9.88 -21.49
CA VAL A 94 13.08 -9.06 -20.32
C VAL A 94 12.89 -9.86 -19.03
N ASN A 95 13.77 -9.65 -18.05
CA ASN A 95 13.83 -10.31 -16.75
C ASN A 95 14.05 -11.83 -16.80
N THR A 96 14.54 -12.35 -17.94
CA THR A 96 14.93 -13.77 -18.03
C THR A 96 16.33 -13.95 -17.46
N ALA A 97 16.47 -14.84 -16.47
CA ALA A 97 17.77 -15.31 -16.03
C ALA A 97 18.29 -16.41 -16.97
N VAL A 98 19.53 -16.26 -17.41
CA VAL A 98 20.24 -17.18 -18.30
C VAL A 98 21.54 -17.63 -17.68
N MET A 99 21.98 -18.83 -18.03
CA MET A 99 23.26 -19.39 -17.58
C MET A 99 24.15 -19.74 -18.76
N TRP A 100 25.45 -19.48 -18.63
CA TRP A 100 26.43 -19.95 -19.60
C TRP A 100 26.80 -21.43 -19.36
N GLY A 101 26.50 -22.29 -20.33
CA GLY A 101 26.80 -23.73 -20.30
C GLY A 101 28.23 -24.11 -20.75
N GLY A 102 29.04 -23.11 -21.12
CA GLY A 102 30.41 -23.29 -21.65
C GLY A 102 30.52 -23.22 -23.18
N LYS A 103 29.41 -23.44 -23.89
CA LYS A 103 29.33 -23.32 -25.37
C LYS A 103 28.08 -22.58 -25.83
N SER A 104 27.01 -22.67 -25.05
CA SER A 104 25.73 -22.04 -25.34
C SER A 104 25.12 -21.47 -24.07
N TRP A 105 24.23 -20.50 -24.28
CA TRP A 105 23.36 -20.00 -23.23
C TRP A 105 22.19 -20.95 -23.02
N MET A 106 21.81 -21.12 -21.76
CA MET A 106 20.67 -21.93 -21.36
C MET A 106 19.69 -21.05 -20.56
N PRO A 107 18.37 -21.25 -20.71
CA PRO A 107 17.42 -20.61 -19.80
C PRO A 107 17.66 -21.17 -18.39
N PHE A 108 17.77 -20.28 -17.41
CA PHE A 108 17.93 -20.66 -16.01
C PHE A 108 16.61 -20.48 -15.25
N LEU A 109 16.06 -19.28 -15.27
CA LEU A 109 14.80 -18.97 -14.61
C LEU A 109 14.12 -17.81 -15.32
N ARG A 110 12.84 -17.93 -15.64
CA ARG A 110 12.01 -16.79 -16.03
C ARG A 110 11.05 -16.51 -14.89
N ILE A 111 11.23 -15.38 -14.21
CA ILE A 111 10.24 -14.88 -13.25
C ILE A 111 9.35 -13.91 -14.04
N ASN A 112 8.17 -14.38 -14.44
CA ASN A 112 7.16 -13.49 -15.00
C ASN A 112 6.45 -12.78 -13.84
N ILE A 113 6.77 -11.50 -13.65
CA ILE A 113 6.09 -10.62 -12.69
C ILE A 113 5.09 -9.70 -13.38
N ASP A 114 4.90 -9.81 -14.70
CA ASP A 114 4.12 -8.86 -15.48
C ASP A 114 2.63 -8.90 -15.09
N GLU A 115 2.15 -10.02 -14.52
CA GLU A 115 0.80 -10.16 -13.97
C GLU A 115 0.73 -9.84 -12.47
N TYR A 116 1.87 -9.69 -11.79
CA TYR A 116 1.94 -9.39 -10.37
C TYR A 116 2.09 -7.87 -10.16
N CYS A 117 1.01 -7.24 -9.69
CA CYS A 117 0.96 -5.80 -9.38
C CYS A 117 1.10 -4.91 -10.63
N THR A 118 0.20 -5.08 -11.59
CA THR A 118 0.08 -4.16 -12.73
C THR A 118 -0.35 -2.77 -12.26
N LYS A 119 0.00 -1.74 -13.03
CA LYS A 119 -0.47 -0.38 -12.76
C LYS A 119 -2.01 -0.36 -12.74
N GLU A 120 -2.65 -1.10 -13.63
CA GLU A 120 -4.10 -1.24 -13.74
C GLU A 120 -4.71 -1.86 -12.47
N TYR A 121 -4.08 -2.88 -11.90
CA TYR A 121 -4.51 -3.51 -10.65
C TYR A 121 -4.44 -2.52 -9.48
N VAL A 122 -3.32 -1.80 -9.37
CA VAL A 122 -3.13 -0.78 -8.32
C VAL A 122 -4.09 0.38 -8.48
N ASP A 123 -4.27 0.89 -9.71
CA ASP A 123 -5.21 1.97 -10.01
C ASP A 123 -6.66 1.57 -9.69
N GLY A 124 -7.02 0.31 -9.97
CA GLY A 124 -8.32 -0.28 -9.62
C GLY A 124 -8.54 -0.30 -8.11
N ALA A 125 -7.59 -0.87 -7.35
CA ALA A 125 -7.66 -0.93 -5.90
C ALA A 125 -7.71 0.48 -5.24
N ILE A 126 -6.96 1.44 -5.79
CA ILE A 126 -7.02 2.84 -5.34
C ILE A 126 -8.39 3.44 -5.61
N SER A 127 -8.96 3.21 -6.80
CA SER A 127 -10.27 3.76 -7.17
C SER A 127 -11.38 3.22 -6.28
N GLU A 128 -11.34 1.93 -5.96
CA GLU A 128 -12.27 1.29 -5.02
C GLU A 128 -12.16 1.90 -3.63
N ALA A 129 -10.96 1.96 -3.05
CA ALA A 129 -10.73 2.54 -1.72
C ALA A 129 -11.15 4.01 -1.62
N VAL A 130 -10.92 4.80 -2.67
CA VAL A 130 -11.36 6.20 -2.74
C VAL A 130 -12.89 6.30 -2.78
N SER A 131 -13.56 5.40 -3.50
CA SER A 131 -15.02 5.37 -3.59
C SER A 131 -15.70 4.97 -2.28
N GLU A 132 -15.10 4.05 -1.53
CA GLU A 132 -15.58 3.64 -0.20
C GLU A 132 -15.45 4.78 0.81
N GLU A 133 -14.29 5.45 0.85
CA GLU A 133 -14.05 6.60 1.72
C GLU A 133 -14.99 7.77 1.38
N ALA A 134 -15.25 8.03 0.09
CA ALA A 134 -16.20 9.07 -0.32
C ALA A 134 -17.62 8.78 0.19
N SER A 135 -18.06 7.52 0.06
CA SER A 135 -19.39 7.10 0.55
C SER A 135 -19.50 7.18 2.07
N ALA A 136 -18.43 6.82 2.79
CA ALA A 136 -18.38 6.94 4.25
C ALA A 136 -18.49 8.41 4.71
N ARG A 137 -17.82 9.34 4.00
CA ARG A 137 -17.89 10.77 4.30
C ARG A 137 -19.27 11.36 4.04
N GLU A 138 -19.91 11.01 2.93
CA GLU A 138 -21.28 11.48 2.65
C GLU A 138 -22.27 11.10 3.74
N SER A 139 -22.17 9.87 4.27
CA SER A 139 -22.99 9.41 5.39
C SER A 139 -22.71 10.18 6.69
N ALA A 140 -21.43 10.44 6.99
CA ALA A 140 -21.03 11.23 8.15
C ALA A 140 -21.51 12.69 8.04
N ASP A 141 -21.36 13.32 6.88
CA ASP A 141 -21.81 14.68 6.61
C ASP A 141 -23.34 14.80 6.71
N LEU A 142 -24.08 13.82 6.20
CA LEU A 142 -25.54 13.78 6.34
C LEU A 142 -25.94 13.73 7.82
N SER A 143 -25.27 12.90 8.62
CA SER A 143 -25.52 12.78 10.05
C SER A 143 -25.25 14.09 10.81
N LEU A 144 -24.16 14.78 10.47
CA LEU A 144 -23.82 16.09 11.03
C LEU A 144 -24.85 17.16 10.66
N ARG A 145 -25.33 17.17 9.41
CA ARG A 145 -26.35 18.12 8.95
C ARG A 145 -27.68 17.92 9.66
N ILE A 146 -28.07 16.67 9.91
CA ILE A 146 -29.27 16.35 10.69
C ILE A 146 -29.10 16.84 12.12
N ALA A 147 -27.99 16.50 12.78
CA ALA A 147 -27.74 16.91 14.16
C ALA A 147 -27.70 18.44 14.33
N LEU A 148 -27.14 19.16 13.35
CA LEU A 148 -27.12 20.62 13.35
C LEU A 148 -28.53 21.20 13.18
N SER A 149 -29.30 20.68 12.22
CA SER A 149 -30.68 21.12 12.00
C SER A 149 -31.57 20.87 13.22
N GLU A 150 -31.39 19.73 13.90
CA GLU A 150 -32.04 19.45 15.17
C GLU A 150 -31.60 20.44 16.26
N HIS A 151 -30.30 20.73 16.38
CA HIS A 151 -29.79 21.71 17.33
C HIS A 151 -30.36 23.12 17.10
N GLU A 152 -30.40 23.58 15.85
CA GLU A 152 -30.98 24.88 15.48
C GLU A 152 -32.48 24.97 15.83
N GLY A 153 -33.22 23.86 15.73
CA GLY A 153 -34.65 23.81 16.06
C GLY A 153 -34.96 23.70 17.56
N ARG A 154 -33.96 23.45 18.42
CA ARG A 154 -34.18 23.25 19.85
C ARG A 154 -34.36 24.56 20.60
N ILE A 155 -35.53 24.72 21.19
CA ILE A 155 -35.90 25.83 22.09
C ILE A 155 -35.87 25.41 23.57
N ASP A 156 -35.37 24.22 23.87
CA ASP A 156 -35.41 23.62 25.22
C ASP A 156 -34.03 23.58 25.90
N ASN A 157 -32.96 24.09 25.25
CA ASN A 157 -31.58 23.98 25.74
C ASN A 157 -30.65 25.13 25.31
N PRO A 158 -30.31 26.04 26.23
CA PRO A 158 -31.11 27.22 26.43
C PRO A 158 -31.13 28.15 25.20
N HIS A 159 -32.27 28.19 24.51
CA HIS A 159 -32.82 29.38 23.88
C HIS A 159 -34.29 29.45 24.31
N LEU A 160 -34.74 30.56 24.91
CA LEU A 160 -35.84 30.69 25.90
C LEU A 160 -35.35 30.84 27.35
N VAL A 161 -34.22 31.52 27.57
CA VAL A 161 -33.89 31.99 28.93
C VAL A 161 -35.02 32.87 29.44
N THR A 162 -35.62 32.45 30.53
CA THR A 162 -36.68 33.20 31.23
C THR A 162 -36.06 34.39 31.96
N ALA A 163 -36.86 35.43 32.19
CA ALA A 163 -36.47 36.56 33.02
C ALA A 163 -35.87 36.11 34.37
N ALA A 164 -36.45 35.07 34.98
CA ALA A 164 -35.96 34.47 36.22
C ALA A 164 -34.55 33.87 36.08
N GLN A 165 -34.23 33.22 34.96
CA GLN A 165 -32.92 32.59 34.73
C GLN A 165 -31.78 33.59 34.57
N VAL A 166 -32.07 34.81 34.08
CA VAL A 166 -31.08 35.90 33.99
C VAL A 166 -31.10 36.83 35.20
N GLY A 167 -31.88 36.49 36.24
CA GLY A 167 -32.02 37.31 37.44
C GLY A 167 -32.69 38.66 37.20
N ALA A 168 -33.55 38.76 36.18
CA ALA A 168 -34.36 39.95 35.98
C ALA A 168 -35.45 40.02 37.06
N TYR A 169 -35.59 41.19 37.68
CA TYR A 169 -36.59 41.44 38.70
C TYR A 169 -38.01 41.22 38.18
N THR A 170 -38.90 40.74 39.06
CA THR A 170 -40.33 40.72 38.75
C THR A 170 -40.88 42.15 38.71
N LYS A 171 -42.11 42.28 38.21
CA LYS A 171 -42.80 43.57 38.21
C LYS A 171 -42.98 44.07 39.65
N GLU A 172 -43.35 43.18 40.57
CA GLU A 172 -43.57 43.50 41.98
C GLU A 172 -42.29 43.98 42.65
N GLU A 173 -41.16 43.28 42.44
CA GLU A 173 -39.85 43.69 42.94
C GLU A 173 -39.43 45.05 42.36
N THR A 174 -39.71 45.28 41.08
CA THR A 174 -39.43 46.56 40.41
C THR A 174 -40.29 47.69 41.00
N ASP A 175 -41.58 47.46 41.19
CA ASP A 175 -42.53 48.42 41.75
C ASP A 175 -42.18 48.75 43.21
N GLU A 176 -41.74 47.75 44.00
CA GLU A 176 -41.24 47.94 45.35
C GLU A 176 -39.95 48.76 45.38
N LEU A 177 -38.96 48.43 44.55
CA LEU A 177 -37.70 49.18 44.46
C LEU A 177 -37.94 50.64 44.03
N ILE A 178 -38.84 50.88 43.07
CA ILE A 178 -39.25 52.23 42.66
C ILE A 178 -39.98 52.95 43.80
N GLY A 179 -40.88 52.25 44.50
CA GLY A 179 -41.57 52.77 45.67
C GLY A 179 -40.62 53.16 46.80
N GLU A 180 -39.60 52.34 47.07
CA GLU A 180 -38.55 52.64 48.04
C GLU A 180 -37.72 53.85 47.64
N VAL A 181 -37.34 53.99 46.37
CA VAL A 181 -36.62 55.17 45.88
C VAL A 181 -37.47 56.44 46.06
N ASN A 182 -38.77 56.35 45.77
CA ASN A 182 -39.69 57.47 45.97
C ASN A 182 -39.88 57.79 47.47
N ASN A 183 -39.92 56.78 48.34
CA ASN A 183 -40.10 56.94 49.78
C ASN A 183 -38.80 57.35 50.51
N LYS A 184 -37.62 57.04 49.94
CA LYS A 184 -36.30 57.51 50.41
C LYS A 184 -36.02 58.98 50.05
N GLY A 185 -37.08 59.77 49.88
CA GLY A 185 -37.03 61.18 50.22
C GLY A 185 -36.51 62.11 49.14
N LEU A 186 -36.97 61.96 47.88
CA LEU A 186 -36.80 63.01 46.90
C LEU A 186 -37.89 64.08 47.11
N VAL A 187 -37.62 65.06 47.97
CA VAL A 187 -38.55 66.16 48.25
C VAL A 187 -38.04 67.43 47.58
N VAL A 188 -38.90 68.06 46.77
CA VAL A 188 -38.63 69.41 46.25
C VAL A 188 -38.98 70.42 47.34
N LEU A 189 -37.95 70.87 48.06
CA LEU A 189 -38.07 71.97 49.02
C LEU A 189 -37.49 73.23 48.37
N ASN A 190 -38.30 74.28 48.28
CA ASN A 190 -37.93 75.58 47.71
C ASN A 190 -37.31 75.51 46.30
N GLY A 191 -37.83 74.61 45.44
CA GLY A 191 -37.42 74.51 44.04
C GLY A 191 -36.09 73.78 43.78
N GLN A 192 -35.49 73.13 44.79
CA GLN A 192 -34.34 72.24 44.62
C GLN A 192 -34.67 70.81 45.05
N LEU A 193 -34.21 69.86 44.24
CA LEU A 193 -34.24 68.43 44.53
C LEU A 193 -33.24 68.10 45.64
N ARG A 194 -33.71 67.49 46.73
CA ARG A 194 -32.88 67.02 47.85
C ARG A 194 -33.25 65.58 48.21
N PHE A 195 -32.24 64.81 48.61
CA PHE A 195 -32.40 63.50 49.26
C PHE A 195 -32.46 63.73 50.78
N MET A 196 -33.46 63.18 51.46
CA MET A 196 -33.51 63.12 52.92
C MET A 196 -32.89 61.83 53.44
#